data_AF-A0AAW6YH15-F1
#
_entry.id   AF-A0AAW6YH15-F1
#
_cell.length_a   1.000
_cell.length_b   1.000
_cell.length_c   1.000
_cell.angle_alpha   90.00
_cell.angle_beta   90.00
_cell.angle_gamma   90.00
#
_symmetry.space_group_name_H-M   'P 1'
#
loop_
_entity.id
_entity.type
_entity.pdbx_description
1 polymer ?
#
loop_
_entity_poly.entity_id
_entity_poly.type
_entity_poly.pdbx_seq_one_letter_code
_entity_poly.pdbx_strand_id
1 'polypeptide(L)' 'KISPKDIEYIKSICDLPVMLKGVQTPEDALKGIGAGADVIYVSNHGGRQLDGAPGSFETLEAIAEAVQGEVPIVFDSGIR' A
#
# COMPACT_ATOMS: atom_id res chain seq x y z
N LYS A 1 -10.55 7.43 12.59
CA LYS A 1 -9.12 7.61 12.23
C LYS A 1 -8.59 6.21 11.96
N ILE A 2 -7.99 5.94 10.80
CA ILE A 2 -7.52 4.60 10.43
C ILE A 2 -6.12 4.37 11.05
N SER A 3 -5.84 3.14 11.45
CA SER A 3 -4.61 2.68 12.09
C SER A 3 -4.26 1.25 11.64
N PRO A 4 -3.03 0.77 11.92
CA PRO A 4 -2.65 -0.62 11.63
C PRO A 4 -3.61 -1.67 12.23
N LYS A 5 -4.20 -1.40 13.39
CA LYS A 5 -5.17 -2.29 14.05
C LYS A 5 -6.43 -2.53 13.23
N ASP A 6 -6.76 -1.63 12.31
CA ASP A 6 -7.92 -1.82 11.44
C ASP A 6 -7.64 -2.90 10.38
N ILE A 7 -6.38 -3.10 9.97
CA ILE A 7 -5.98 -4.21 9.09
C ILE A 7 -6.13 -5.53 9.85
N GLU A 8 -5.59 -5.61 11.07
CA GLU A 8 -5.72 -6.77 11.96
C GLU A 8 -7.20 -7.13 12.21
N TYR A 9 -8.02 -6.11 12.46
CA TYR A 9 -9.46 -6.30 12.67
C TYR A 9 -10.15 -6.83 11.40
N ILE A 10 -9.89 -6.25 10.23
CA ILE A 10 -10.49 -6.73 8.97
C ILE A 10 -10.09 -8.18 8.72
N LYS A 11 -8.82 -8.54 8.93
CA LYS A 11 -8.35 -9.94 8.85
C LYS A 11 -9.08 -10.86 9.84
N SER A 12 -9.44 -10.37 11.02
CA SER A 12 -10.15 -11.18 12.02
C SER A 12 -11.63 -11.46 11.67
N ILE A 13 -12.25 -10.64 10.82
CA ILE A 13 -13.67 -10.77 10.44
C ILE A 13 -13.90 -11.18 8.99
N CYS A 14 -12.83 -11.35 8.22
CA CYS A 14 -12.88 -11.63 6.78
C CYS A 14 -11.84 -12.70 6.42
N ASP A 15 -12.31 -13.80 5.82
CA ASP A 15 -11.45 -14.90 5.34
C ASP A 15 -10.95 -14.65 3.90
N LEU A 16 -10.67 -13.39 3.56
CA LEU A 16 -10.15 -12.97 2.26
C LEU A 16 -8.83 -12.20 2.42
N PRO A 17 -7.97 -12.19 1.39
CA PRO A 17 -6.78 -11.34 1.38
C PRO A 17 -7.15 -9.85 1.53
N VAL A 18 -6.39 -9.14 2.37
CA VAL A 18 -6.58 -7.70 2.63
C VAL A 18 -5.49 -6.90 1.92
N MET A 19 -5.90 -5.92 1.11
CA MET A 19 -4.97 -5.04 0.39
C MET A 19 -4.90 -3.66 1.06
N LEU A 20 -3.69 -3.14 1.26
CA LEU A 20 -3.49 -1.75 1.69
C LEU A 20 -3.26 -0.85 0.48
N LYS A 21 -4.25 -0.01 0.14
CA LYS A 21 -4.20 0.92 -1.00
C LYS A 21 -3.86 2.34 -0.59
N GLY A 22 -3.04 2.99 -1.40
CA GLY A 22 -2.63 4.38 -1.20
C GLY A 22 -1.20 4.52 -0.69
N VAL A 23 -0.44 3.41 -0.68
CA VAL A 23 0.95 3.40 -0.18
C VAL A 23 1.82 4.22 -1.13
N GLN A 24 2.61 5.13 -0.57
CA GLN A 24 3.55 6.00 -1.29
C GLN A 24 4.93 6.04 -0.60
N THR A 25 5.14 5.29 0.48
CA THR A 25 6.42 5.22 1.19
C THR A 25 6.77 3.76 1.54
N PRO A 26 8.08 3.41 1.59
CA PRO A 26 8.52 2.10 2.07
C PRO A 26 8.09 1.81 3.52
N GLU A 27 8.10 2.84 4.37
CA GLU A 27 7.74 2.72 5.78
C GLU A 27 6.28 2.26 5.95
N ASP A 28 5.34 2.84 5.18
CA ASP A 28 3.93 2.46 5.27
C ASP A 28 3.67 1.08 4.65
N ALA A 29 4.46 0.67 3.65
CA ALA A 29 4.40 -0.70 3.12
C ALA A 29 4.76 -1.72 4.21
N LEU A 30 5.89 -1.51 4.90
CA LEU A 30 6.35 -2.40 5.97
C LEU A 30 5.41 -2.41 7.18
N LYS A 31 4.86 -1.24 7.55
CA LYS A 31 3.82 -1.17 8.60
C LYS A 31 2.56 -1.94 8.20
N GLY A 32 2.14 -1.84 6.95
CA GLY A 32 0.99 -2.56 6.42
C GLY A 32 1.18 -4.08 6.48
N ILE A 33 2.33 -4.56 6.00
CA ILE A 33 2.71 -5.98 6.05
C ILE A 33 2.74 -6.46 7.50
N GLY A 34 3.41 -5.71 8.40
CA GLY A 34 3.48 -6.05 9.82
C GLY A 34 2.12 -6.10 10.53
N ALA A 35 1.11 -5.42 9.99
CA ALA A 35 -0.27 -5.44 10.47
C ALA A 35 -1.16 -6.52 9.80
N GLY A 36 -0.59 -7.31 8.89
CA GLY A 36 -1.27 -8.42 8.22
C GLY A 36 -1.88 -8.09 6.86
N ALA A 37 -1.42 -7.03 6.18
CA ALA A 37 -1.80 -6.79 4.79
C ALA A 37 -1.19 -7.87 3.88
N ASP A 38 -2.01 -8.51 3.07
CA ASP A 38 -1.61 -9.57 2.15
C ASP A 38 -1.12 -9.02 0.80
N VAL A 39 -1.40 -7.74 0.50
CA VAL A 39 -1.01 -7.05 -0.74
C VAL A 39 -0.75 -5.58 -0.46
N ILE A 40 0.33 -5.04 -1.02
CA ILE A 40 0.59 -3.60 -1.05
C ILE A 40 0.11 -3.02 -2.38
N TYR A 41 -0.74 -2.00 -2.32
CA TYR A 41 -1.25 -1.31 -3.49
C TYR A 41 -0.73 0.14 -3.52
N VAL A 42 0.33 0.33 -4.33
CA VAL A 42 0.99 1.61 -4.59
C VAL A 42 0.10 2.50 -5.44
N SER A 43 -0.31 3.65 -4.88
CA SER A 43 -1.28 4.55 -5.50
C SER A 43 -1.22 5.95 -4.89
N ASN A 44 -1.24 7.00 -5.70
CA ASN A 44 -1.54 8.36 -5.23
C ASN A 44 -3.00 8.76 -5.52
N HIS A 45 -3.87 7.76 -5.74
CA HIS A 45 -5.28 7.92 -6.09
C HIS A 45 -5.49 8.69 -7.41
N GLY A 46 -4.56 8.57 -8.35
CA GLY A 46 -4.60 9.29 -9.62
C GLY A 46 -4.44 10.81 -9.47
N GLY A 47 -3.68 11.26 -8.47
CA GLY A 47 -3.45 12.67 -8.18
C GLY A 47 -4.68 13.41 -7.61
N ARG A 48 -5.63 12.70 -7.00
CA ARG A 48 -6.93 13.27 -6.55
C ARG A 48 -7.03 13.47 -5.04
N GLN A 49 -5.98 13.19 -4.28
CA GLN A 49 -5.98 13.26 -2.81
C GLN A 49 -5.00 14.31 -2.30
N LEU A 50 -3.71 13.98 -2.20
CA LEU A 50 -2.68 14.90 -1.75
C LEU A 50 -1.99 15.56 -2.95
N ASP A 51 -2.38 16.79 -3.26
CA ASP A 51 -1.72 17.59 -4.29
C ASP A 51 -0.28 17.95 -3.89
N GLY A 52 0.63 18.00 -4.85
CA GLY A 52 2.07 18.21 -4.63
C GLY A 52 2.83 17.00 -4.07
N ALA A 53 2.17 15.85 -3.86
CA ALA A 53 2.86 14.59 -3.58
C ALA A 53 3.62 14.08 -4.82
N PRO A 54 4.63 13.20 -4.64
CA PRO A 54 5.34 12.58 -5.75
C PRO A 54 4.41 11.85 -6.75
N GLY A 55 4.91 11.66 -7.97
CA GLY A 55 4.25 10.76 -8.92
C GLY A 55 4.28 9.33 -8.40
N SER A 56 3.18 8.58 -8.50
CA SER A 56 3.12 7.22 -7.94
C SER A 56 4.20 6.29 -8.50
N PHE A 57 4.58 6.44 -9.78
CA PHE A 57 5.65 5.65 -10.38
C PHE A 57 7.02 5.93 -9.75
N GLU A 58 7.27 7.15 -9.28
CA GLU A 58 8.52 7.55 -8.64
C GLU A 58 8.72 6.89 -7.27
N THR A 59 7.64 6.46 -6.62
CA THR A 59 7.71 5.81 -5.30
C THR A 59 7.76 4.28 -5.39
N LEU A 60 7.43 3.71 -6.55
CA LEU A 60 7.27 2.26 -6.73
C LEU A 60 8.55 1.47 -6.46
N GLU A 61 9.70 1.92 -6.97
CA GLU A 61 10.98 1.20 -6.85
C GLU A 61 11.39 1.04 -5.38
N ALA A 62 11.43 2.14 -4.63
CA ALA A 62 11.78 2.11 -3.20
C ALA A 62 10.82 1.24 -2.37
N ILE A 63 9.53 1.22 -2.72
CA ILE A 63 8.56 0.34 -2.06
C ILE A 63 8.85 -1.12 -2.41
N ALA A 64 9.09 -1.43 -3.68
CA ALA A 64 9.40 -2.80 -4.12
C ALA A 64 10.67 -3.35 -3.47
N GLU A 65 11.71 -2.52 -3.36
CA GLU A 65 12.97 -2.85 -2.67
C GLU A 65 12.77 -3.15 -1.18
N ALA A 66 11.86 -2.44 -0.51
CA ALA A 66 11.56 -2.69 0.89
C ALA A 66 10.66 -3.92 1.11
N VAL A 67 9.70 -4.15 0.22
CA VAL A 67 8.78 -5.31 0.29
C VAL A 67 9.51 -6.63 -0.01
N GLN A 68 10.59 -6.60 -0.82
CA GLN A 68 11.44 -7.77 -1.13
C GLN A 68 10.66 -9.03 -1.58
N GLY A 69 9.50 -8.84 -2.20
CA GLY A 69 8.65 -9.94 -2.66
C GLY A 69 7.93 -10.71 -1.55
N GLU A 70 7.92 -10.21 -0.30
CA GLU A 70 7.19 -10.83 0.82
C GLU A 70 5.69 -10.92 0.53
N VAL A 71 5.13 -9.88 -0.10
CA VAL A 71 3.74 -9.84 -0.56
C VAL A 71 3.66 -9.28 -1.99
N PRO A 72 2.61 -9.62 -2.77
CA PRO A 72 2.39 -9.02 -4.08
C PRO A 72 2.24 -7.49 -4.00
N ILE A 73 2.69 -6.83 -5.06
CA ILE A 73 2.51 -5.39 -5.25
C ILE A 73 1.55 -5.17 -6.43
N VAL A 74 0.53 -4.35 -6.19
CA VAL A 74 -0.35 -3.79 -7.22
C VAL A 74 0.00 -2.31 -7.40
N PHE A 75 -0.04 -1.82 -8.63
CA PHE A 75 0.31 -0.45 -8.95
C PHE A 75 -0.79 0.23 -9.78
N ASP A 76 -1.10 1.49 -9.44
CA ASP A 76 -1.86 2.41 -10.29
C ASP A 76 -1.21 3.80 -10.36
N SER A 77 -1.92 4.72 -11.03
CA SER A 77 -1.66 6.16 -11.20
C SER A 77 -0.79 6.50 -12.42
N GLY A 78 -1.38 6.36 -13.60
CA GLY A 78 -0.90 6.99 -14.84
C GLY A 78 -0.68 6.08 -16.04
N ILE A 79 -0.85 4.75 -15.90
CA ILE A 79 -0.70 3.74 -16.96
C ILE A 79 -1.48 4.14 -18.23
N ARG A 80 -0.82 4.25 -19.39
CA ARG A 80 -1.42 4.54 -20.71
C ARG A 80 -0.66 3.81 -21.80
#